data_AF-A0A5M3VR84-F1
#
_entry.id   AF-A0A5M3VR84-F1
#
_cell.length_a   1.000
_cell.length_b   1.000
_cell.length_c   1.000
_cell.angle_alpha   90.00
_cell.angle_beta   90.00
_cell.angle_gamma   90.00
#
_symmetry.space_group_name_H-M   'P 1'
#
loop_
_entity.id
_entity.type
_entity.pdbx_description
1 polymer ?
#
loop_
_entity_poly.entity_id
_entity_poly.type
_entity_poly.pdbx_seq_one_letter_code
_entity_poly.pdbx_strand_id
1 'polypeptide(L)'
;MELGGLPPVIEVDSDAGKVRVGAGLRYADVGRYIDERGFGLGNLGSLPHISIAGACATGTHGSGVGNGNLSSAVAGLELVTADGDLVRLDRGDERFEGAVVGMGALGVVVALELDLVPSFQVRQRVYEGLPLDTLFPKFREIVSSAYSVSLFTDWRGPVINQVWVKQREDEAAVEIPGTPADGPRHPVPGMSPESCTEQMDVPGPWFERLPHFRPDRIPSAGDELQSEFMIDAADAVQALAALDAIRDHIHPVLQICEVRTIAADRLWLSPCYQRDSVALHFTWVADTPAVLPVVARIEDALAPFAPRPHWAKIFTTPPDALRPRYDRLPDFQSLAHDLDPTGKFRNPFTDKYLFA
;
A
#
# COMPACT_ATOMS: atom_id res chain seq x y z
N MET A 1 0.89 21.78 -11.56
CA MET A 1 1.96 22.29 -10.68
C MET A 1 2.80 21.10 -10.25
N GLU A 2 4.12 21.24 -10.18
CA GLU A 2 5.03 20.20 -9.71
C GLU A 2 5.88 20.73 -8.57
N LEU A 3 6.12 19.91 -7.55
CA LEU A 3 6.94 20.28 -6.39
C LEU A 3 8.44 20.00 -6.60
N GLY A 4 8.82 19.34 -7.70
CA GLY A 4 10.21 18.99 -7.98
C GLY A 4 11.15 20.17 -8.15
N GLY A 5 10.62 21.39 -8.34
CA GLY A 5 11.40 22.62 -8.36
C GLY A 5 11.68 23.25 -6.98
N LEU A 6 11.07 22.74 -5.90
CA LEU A 6 11.38 23.17 -4.54
C LEU A 6 12.67 22.49 -4.04
N PRO A 7 13.49 23.16 -3.22
CA PRO A 7 14.65 22.53 -2.61
C PRO A 7 14.24 21.27 -1.83
N PRO A 8 14.99 20.16 -1.96
CA PRO A 8 14.71 18.96 -1.18
C PRO A 8 14.93 19.26 0.31
N VAL A 9 13.99 18.85 1.15
CA VAL A 9 14.10 18.96 2.61
C VAL A 9 14.06 17.57 3.21
N ILE A 10 15.08 17.23 4.00
CA ILE A 10 15.13 16.03 4.85
C ILE A 10 15.80 16.45 6.17
N GLU A 11 15.00 16.64 7.21
CA GLU A 11 15.43 17.15 8.51
C GLU A 11 15.06 16.13 9.58
N VAL A 12 16.05 15.46 10.17
CA VAL A 12 15.85 14.44 11.20
C VAL A 12 15.95 15.07 12.58
N ASP A 13 14.89 14.91 13.37
CA ASP A 13 14.89 15.16 14.82
C ASP A 13 15.11 13.82 15.52
N SER A 14 16.35 13.58 15.96
CA SER A 14 16.74 12.31 16.59
C SER A 14 16.16 12.14 17.99
N ASP A 15 15.92 13.24 18.71
CA ASP A 15 15.38 13.21 20.07
C ASP A 15 13.88 12.90 20.03
N ALA A 16 13.16 13.47 19.06
CA ALA A 16 11.74 13.19 18.84
C ALA A 16 11.49 11.88 18.06
N GLY A 17 12.52 11.32 17.41
CA GLY A 17 12.38 10.14 16.54
C GLY A 17 11.52 10.45 15.32
N LYS A 18 11.78 11.57 14.63
CA LYS A 18 10.97 12.05 13.50
C LYS A 18 11.83 12.56 12.36
N VAL A 19 11.26 12.57 11.15
CA VAL A 19 11.85 13.24 9.98
C VAL A 19 10.83 14.16 9.31
N ARG A 20 11.21 15.41 9.07
CA ARG A 20 10.49 16.32 8.18
C ARG A 20 11.03 16.18 6.76
N VAL A 21 10.14 15.90 5.82
CA VAL A 21 10.46 15.66 4.40
C VAL A 21 9.66 16.56 3.49
N GLY A 22 10.28 17.02 2.40
CA GLY A 22 9.58 17.67 1.30
C GLY A 22 8.62 16.68 0.62
N ALA A 23 7.38 17.13 0.36
CA ALA A 23 6.29 16.28 -0.16
C ALA A 23 6.60 15.57 -1.49
N GLY A 24 7.44 16.19 -2.34
CA GLY A 24 7.83 15.67 -3.64
C GLY A 24 8.95 14.62 -3.61
N LEU A 25 9.61 14.41 -2.47
CA LEU A 25 10.68 13.42 -2.33
C LEU A 25 10.11 12.00 -2.46
N ARG A 26 10.94 11.07 -2.95
CA ARG A 26 10.58 9.66 -3.04
C ARG A 26 11.05 8.92 -1.79
N TYR A 27 10.39 7.82 -1.46
CA TYR A 27 10.81 6.96 -0.34
C TYR A 27 12.25 6.44 -0.53
N ALA A 28 12.66 6.14 -1.77
CA ALA A 28 14.04 5.76 -2.11
C ALA A 28 15.08 6.80 -1.66
N ASP A 29 14.76 8.10 -1.81
CA ASP A 29 15.68 9.20 -1.52
C ASP A 29 15.85 9.41 0.00
N VAL A 30 14.78 9.15 0.76
CA VAL A 30 14.74 9.36 2.21
C VAL A 30 15.29 8.16 2.98
N GLY A 31 15.01 6.94 2.53
CA GLY A 31 15.31 5.71 3.29
C GLY A 31 16.77 5.55 3.67
N ARG A 32 17.69 5.72 2.72
CA ARG A 32 19.14 5.64 3.00
C ARG A 32 19.60 6.74 3.96
N TYR A 33 19.11 7.96 3.78
CA TYR A 33 19.52 9.11 4.59
C TYR A 33 19.18 8.95 6.08
N ILE A 34 17.98 8.42 6.38
CA ILE A 34 17.55 8.19 7.77
C ILE A 34 18.21 6.94 8.37
N ASP A 35 18.52 5.92 7.54
CA ASP A 35 19.22 4.71 7.97
C ASP A 35 20.65 5.00 8.43
N GLU A 36 21.38 5.85 7.71
CA GLU A 36 22.71 6.34 8.11
C GLU A 36 22.72 7.08 9.45
N ARG A 37 21.54 7.50 9.94
CA ARG A 37 21.32 8.16 11.24
C ARG A 37 20.75 7.21 12.30
N GLY A 38 20.65 5.92 12.01
CA GLY A 38 20.16 4.90 12.94
C GLY A 38 18.64 4.76 13.00
N PHE A 39 17.92 5.28 12.00
CA PHE A 39 16.46 5.24 11.95
C PHE A 39 15.93 4.53 10.71
N GLY A 40 14.66 4.13 10.74
CA GLY A 40 13.95 3.57 9.60
C GLY A 40 12.47 3.93 9.62
N LEU A 41 11.75 3.51 8.57
CA LEU A 41 10.29 3.55 8.52
C LEU A 41 9.74 2.14 8.77
N GLY A 42 8.62 2.06 9.49
CA GLY A 42 7.99 0.78 9.82
C GLY A 42 7.33 0.06 8.63
N ASN A 43 7.24 0.69 7.45
CA ASN A 43 6.72 0.03 6.26
C ASN A 43 7.17 0.75 4.98
N LEU A 44 7.15 0.06 3.85
CA LEU A 44 7.39 0.64 2.51
C LEU A 44 6.47 -0.03 1.48
N GLY A 45 6.10 0.72 0.43
CA GLY A 45 5.44 0.15 -0.73
C GLY A 45 6.38 -0.78 -1.52
N SER A 46 5.81 -1.59 -2.41
CA SER A 46 6.60 -2.51 -3.26
C SER A 46 7.61 -1.78 -4.15
N LEU A 47 7.28 -0.54 -4.54
CA LEU A 47 8.09 0.35 -5.37
C LEU A 47 8.54 1.58 -4.58
N PRO A 48 9.87 1.82 -4.44
CA PRO A 48 10.36 2.94 -3.63
C PRO A 48 10.39 4.28 -4.38
N HIS A 49 10.01 4.29 -5.67
CA HIS A 49 10.09 5.44 -6.58
C HIS A 49 8.89 6.41 -6.54
N ILE A 50 7.96 6.19 -5.61
CA ILE A 50 6.74 7.00 -5.46
C ILE A 50 7.00 8.19 -4.53
N SER A 51 6.36 9.33 -4.80
CA SER A 51 6.45 10.50 -3.92
C SER A 51 5.77 10.22 -2.58
N ILE A 52 6.32 10.76 -1.50
CA ILE A 52 5.82 10.55 -0.14
C ILE A 52 4.40 11.09 -0.01
N ALA A 53 4.14 12.33 -0.46
CA ALA A 53 2.80 12.90 -0.40
C ALA A 53 1.78 12.13 -1.24
N GLY A 54 2.15 11.70 -2.45
CA GLY A 54 1.24 10.96 -3.33
C GLY A 54 0.88 9.59 -2.76
N ALA A 55 1.85 8.89 -2.17
CA ALA A 55 1.63 7.62 -1.50
C ALA A 55 0.70 7.79 -0.28
N CYS A 56 0.97 8.80 0.56
CA CYS A 56 0.17 9.04 1.76
C CYS A 56 -1.26 9.49 1.44
N ALA A 57 -1.44 10.33 0.41
CA ALA A 57 -2.73 10.88 0.02
C ALA A 57 -3.74 9.81 -0.44
N THR A 58 -3.27 8.61 -0.80
CA THR A 58 -4.07 7.53 -1.38
C THR A 58 -4.14 6.27 -0.51
N GLY A 59 -3.49 6.28 0.66
CA GLY A 59 -3.47 5.14 1.58
C GLY A 59 -2.53 4.00 1.14
N THR A 60 -1.46 4.31 0.41
CA THR A 60 -0.47 3.32 -0.04
C THR A 60 0.12 2.55 1.15
N HIS A 61 0.41 1.26 0.96
CA HIS A 61 0.88 0.38 2.03
C HIS A 61 1.90 -0.66 1.52
N GLY A 62 2.64 -1.25 2.46
CA GLY A 62 3.35 -2.51 2.27
C GLY A 62 2.51 -3.68 2.75
N SER A 63 3.13 -4.62 3.48
CA SER A 63 2.43 -5.75 4.11
C SER A 63 2.92 -5.98 5.55
N GLY A 64 2.10 -6.62 6.36
CA GLY A 64 2.39 -7.08 7.72
C GLY A 64 1.20 -6.88 8.64
N VAL A 65 0.86 -7.90 9.42
CA VAL A 65 -0.33 -7.90 10.30
C VAL A 65 -0.28 -6.81 11.37
N GLY A 66 0.93 -6.40 11.79
CA GLY A 66 1.14 -5.31 12.74
C GLY A 66 1.55 -3.99 12.10
N ASN A 67 1.66 -3.93 10.77
CA ASN A 67 2.17 -2.77 10.05
C ASN A 67 1.00 -1.96 9.47
N GLY A 68 0.88 -0.69 9.82
CA GLY A 68 -0.06 0.22 9.18
C GLY A 68 0.33 0.52 7.72
N ASN A 69 -0.55 1.25 7.02
CA ASN A 69 -0.20 1.84 5.73
C ASN A 69 0.88 2.94 5.89
N LEU A 70 1.45 3.43 4.79
CA LEU A 70 2.53 4.43 4.86
C LEU A 70 2.07 5.74 5.51
N SER A 71 0.80 6.10 5.32
CA SER A 71 0.16 7.27 5.90
C SER A 71 0.11 7.24 7.43
N SER A 72 0.11 6.04 8.04
CA SER A 72 0.09 5.89 9.51
C SER A 72 1.33 6.44 10.21
N ALA A 73 2.46 6.53 9.50
CA ALA A 73 3.67 7.14 10.03
C ALA A 73 3.59 8.68 10.07
N VAL A 74 2.63 9.31 9.39
CA VAL A 74 2.52 10.78 9.37
C VAL A 74 2.17 11.28 10.77
N ALA A 75 2.99 12.19 11.28
CA ALA A 75 2.83 12.86 12.56
C ALA A 75 2.39 14.33 12.40
N GLY A 76 2.66 14.92 11.23
CA GLY A 76 2.29 16.29 10.87
C GLY A 76 2.35 16.50 9.37
N LEU A 77 1.60 17.47 8.85
CA LEU A 77 1.68 17.89 7.44
C LEU A 77 1.50 19.40 7.28
N GLU A 78 2.13 19.94 6.25
CA GLU A 78 2.03 21.34 5.84
C GLU A 78 1.35 21.41 4.47
N LEU A 79 0.25 22.16 4.37
CA LEU A 79 -0.53 22.30 3.14
C LEU A 79 -0.72 23.77 2.77
N VAL A 80 -0.64 24.06 1.47
CA VAL A 80 -1.03 25.34 0.90
C VAL A 80 -2.51 25.26 0.51
N THR A 81 -3.35 26.07 1.14
CA THR A 81 -4.81 26.08 0.94
C THR A 81 -5.21 26.76 -0.37
N ALA A 82 -6.52 26.81 -0.65
CA ALA A 82 -7.03 27.46 -1.85
C ALA A 82 -6.68 28.96 -1.90
N ASP A 83 -6.61 29.62 -0.76
CA ASP A 83 -6.28 31.05 -0.67
C ASP A 83 -4.77 31.34 -0.68
N GLY A 84 -3.94 30.28 -0.69
CA GLY A 84 -2.48 30.37 -0.70
C GLY A 84 -1.83 30.40 0.68
N ASP A 85 -2.62 30.28 1.74
CA ASP A 85 -2.11 30.21 3.12
C ASP A 85 -1.43 28.87 3.40
N LEU A 86 -0.35 28.91 4.17
CA LEU A 86 0.32 27.72 4.67
C LEU A 86 -0.30 27.30 6.01
N VAL A 87 -0.95 26.15 6.03
CA VAL A 87 -1.56 25.55 7.21
C VAL A 87 -0.75 24.32 7.63
N ARG A 88 -0.39 24.25 8.91
CA ARG A 88 0.18 23.05 9.52
C ARG A 88 -0.86 22.33 10.35
N LEU A 89 -0.96 21.02 10.17
CA LEU A 89 -1.82 20.13 10.95
C LEU A 89 -0.93 19.04 11.57
N ASP A 90 -0.94 18.94 12.89
CA ASP A 90 -0.21 17.94 13.65
C ASP A 90 -1.18 16.93 14.26
N ARG A 91 -0.69 15.71 14.53
CA ARG A 91 -1.46 14.70 15.26
C ARG A 91 -1.96 15.28 16.59
N GLY A 92 -3.27 15.24 16.79
CA GLY A 92 -3.97 15.85 17.93
C GLY A 92 -4.87 17.03 17.53
N ASP A 93 -4.65 17.64 16.36
CA ASP A 93 -5.63 18.51 15.72
C ASP A 93 -6.82 17.68 15.24
N GLU A 94 -8.05 18.18 15.44
CA GLU A 94 -9.29 17.47 15.07
C GLU A 94 -9.41 17.21 13.56
N ARG A 95 -8.72 18.01 12.74
CA ARG A 95 -8.71 17.93 11.27
C ARG A 95 -7.64 16.98 10.75
N PHE A 96 -6.67 16.60 11.58
CA PHE A 96 -5.46 15.88 11.15
C PHE A 96 -5.78 14.55 10.47
N GLU A 97 -6.60 13.71 11.12
CA GLU A 97 -6.95 12.39 10.61
C GLU A 97 -7.69 12.43 9.24
N GLY A 98 -8.40 13.53 8.97
CA GLY A 98 -9.03 13.78 7.67
C GLY A 98 -8.06 14.31 6.61
N ALA A 99 -6.93 14.87 7.03
CA ALA A 99 -6.02 15.56 6.12
C ALA A 99 -4.92 14.67 5.51
N VAL A 100 -4.52 13.59 6.18
CA VAL A 100 -3.40 12.75 5.72
C VAL A 100 -3.76 11.97 4.44
N VAL A 101 -4.84 11.17 4.47
CA VAL A 101 -5.38 10.49 3.27
C VAL A 101 -6.41 11.42 2.63
N GLY A 102 -5.95 12.55 2.09
CA GLY A 102 -6.83 13.62 1.62
C GLY A 102 -7.14 13.61 0.13
N MET A 103 -6.60 12.67 -0.65
CA MET A 103 -6.76 12.60 -2.12
C MET A 103 -6.36 13.89 -2.87
N GLY A 104 -5.58 14.77 -2.22
CA GLY A 104 -5.22 16.10 -2.73
C GLY A 104 -6.36 17.12 -2.71
N ALA A 105 -7.52 16.82 -2.12
CA ALA A 105 -8.72 17.67 -2.19
C ALA A 105 -8.73 18.85 -1.19
N LEU A 106 -7.74 18.93 -0.30
CA LEU A 106 -7.70 19.94 0.77
C LEU A 106 -6.68 21.07 0.51
N GLY A 107 -5.84 20.90 -0.50
CA GLY A 107 -4.67 21.75 -0.71
C GLY A 107 -3.47 20.98 -1.23
N VAL A 108 -2.39 21.73 -1.44
CA VAL A 108 -1.11 21.17 -1.89
C VAL A 108 -0.27 20.89 -0.65
N VAL A 109 -0.10 19.61 -0.33
CA VAL A 109 0.85 19.20 0.72
C VAL A 109 2.28 19.49 0.23
N VAL A 110 3.03 20.30 0.99
CA VAL A 110 4.40 20.73 0.64
C VAL A 110 5.46 20.05 1.50
N ALA A 111 5.11 19.64 2.72
CA ALA A 111 5.97 18.86 3.59
C ALA A 111 5.16 17.93 4.50
N LEU A 112 5.80 16.84 4.92
CA LEU A 112 5.27 15.90 5.90
C LEU A 112 6.31 15.67 7.00
N GLU A 113 5.83 15.42 8.21
CA GLU A 113 6.61 14.91 9.32
C GLU A 113 6.23 13.44 9.54
N LEU A 114 7.22 12.55 9.55
CA LEU A 114 7.03 11.10 9.70
C LEU A 114 7.67 10.63 11.01
N ASP A 115 6.95 9.79 11.76
CA ASP A 115 7.51 9.03 12.88
C ASP A 115 8.52 8.01 12.36
N LEU A 116 9.66 7.93 13.04
CA LEU A 116 10.75 7.00 12.76
C LEU A 116 10.75 5.87 13.79
N VAL A 117 11.24 4.71 13.35
CA VAL A 117 11.62 3.60 14.24
C VAL A 117 13.15 3.48 14.26
N PRO A 118 13.76 2.80 15.25
CA PRO A 118 15.18 2.44 15.16
C PRO A 118 15.45 1.65 13.87
N SER A 119 16.60 1.89 13.22
CA SER A 119 17.01 1.12 12.05
C SER A 119 17.10 -0.37 12.40
N PHE A 120 16.74 -1.21 11.42
CA PHE A 120 16.68 -2.66 11.58
C PHE A 120 17.12 -3.38 10.31
N GLN A 121 17.62 -4.60 10.50
CA GLN A 121 18.03 -5.50 9.43
C GLN A 121 16.89 -6.48 9.12
N VAL A 122 16.74 -6.79 7.83
CA VAL A 122 15.72 -7.70 7.32
C VAL A 122 16.39 -8.70 6.39
N ARG A 123 15.94 -9.95 6.43
CA ARG A 123 16.24 -10.97 5.43
C ARG A 123 14.97 -11.32 4.65
N GLN A 124 15.13 -11.74 3.40
CA GLN A 124 14.02 -12.13 2.55
C GLN A 124 14.21 -13.56 2.03
N ARG A 125 13.18 -14.39 2.20
CA ARG A 125 13.11 -15.74 1.63
C ARG A 125 11.81 -15.89 0.86
N VAL A 126 11.88 -16.59 -0.27
CA VAL A 126 10.71 -16.97 -1.07
C VAL A 126 10.47 -18.47 -0.94
N TYR A 127 9.21 -18.85 -0.79
CA TYR A 127 8.73 -20.24 -0.85
C TYR A 127 7.74 -20.37 -2.01
N GLU A 128 7.60 -21.56 -2.56
CA GLU A 128 6.81 -21.83 -3.77
C GLU A 128 5.79 -22.95 -3.57
N GLY A 129 4.69 -22.86 -4.33
CA GLY A 129 3.74 -23.93 -4.52
C GLY A 129 2.91 -24.27 -3.27
N LEU A 130 2.40 -23.27 -2.55
CA LEU A 130 1.54 -23.45 -1.37
C LEU A 130 0.07 -23.66 -1.81
N PRO A 131 -0.52 -24.86 -1.68
CA PRO A 131 -1.91 -25.10 -2.09
C PRO A 131 -2.90 -24.33 -1.21
N LEU A 132 -4.01 -23.87 -1.80
CA LEU A 132 -5.03 -23.12 -1.04
C LEU A 132 -5.63 -23.93 0.12
N ASP A 133 -5.84 -25.23 -0.06
CA ASP A 133 -6.33 -26.13 1.00
C ASP A 133 -5.37 -26.23 2.20
N THR A 134 -4.07 -25.95 1.98
CA THR A 134 -3.08 -25.87 3.06
C THR A 134 -3.02 -24.46 3.67
N LEU A 135 -3.14 -23.43 2.83
CA LEU A 135 -3.14 -22.03 3.26
C LEU A 135 -4.35 -21.69 4.11
N PHE A 136 -5.58 -21.98 3.64
CA PHE A 136 -6.82 -21.52 4.26
C PHE A 136 -6.95 -21.83 5.76
N PRO A 137 -6.70 -23.08 6.25
CA PRO A 137 -6.78 -23.37 7.68
C PRO A 137 -5.68 -22.68 8.51
N LYS A 138 -4.59 -22.22 7.87
CA LYS A 138 -3.42 -21.60 8.50
C LYS A 138 -3.20 -20.14 8.07
N PHE A 139 -4.20 -19.50 7.44
CA PHE A 139 -3.99 -18.23 6.76
C PHE A 139 -3.36 -17.19 7.69
N ARG A 140 -3.96 -16.99 8.88
CA ARG A 140 -3.47 -16.03 9.88
C ARG A 140 -2.07 -16.38 10.39
N GLU A 141 -1.77 -17.65 10.61
CA GLU A 141 -0.43 -18.12 11.05
C GLU A 141 0.62 -17.76 10.00
N ILE A 142 0.36 -18.06 8.73
CA ILE A 142 1.30 -17.85 7.62
C ILE A 142 1.53 -16.36 7.38
N VAL A 143 0.49 -15.53 7.32
CA VAL A 143 0.67 -14.09 7.09
C VAL A 143 1.25 -13.34 8.31
N SER A 144 1.27 -13.97 9.48
CA SER A 144 1.91 -13.45 10.71
C SER A 144 3.31 -14.04 10.96
N SER A 145 3.84 -14.85 10.04
CA SER A 145 5.07 -15.63 10.24
C SER A 145 6.36 -14.80 10.23
N ALA A 146 6.29 -13.56 9.75
CA ALA A 146 7.40 -12.62 9.71
C ALA A 146 6.87 -11.18 9.73
N TYR A 147 7.77 -10.22 9.93
CA TYR A 147 7.48 -8.79 9.87
C TYR A 147 6.60 -8.37 8.68
N SER A 148 6.87 -8.92 7.50
CA SER A 148 6.05 -8.69 6.30
C SER A 148 5.98 -9.93 5.43
N VAL A 149 4.76 -10.34 5.06
CA VAL A 149 4.49 -11.51 4.22
C VAL A 149 3.59 -11.11 3.05
N SER A 150 3.97 -11.51 1.83
CA SER A 150 3.15 -11.36 0.63
C SER A 150 2.91 -12.72 -0.01
N LEU A 151 1.66 -12.99 -0.41
CA LEU A 151 1.28 -14.20 -1.15
C LEU A 151 1.03 -13.82 -2.60
N PHE A 152 1.66 -14.50 -3.56
CA PHE A 152 1.48 -14.25 -4.98
C PHE A 152 0.81 -15.43 -5.66
N THR A 153 -0.24 -15.17 -6.42
CA THR A 153 -0.94 -16.17 -7.24
C THR A 153 -1.21 -15.66 -8.65
N ASP A 154 -1.05 -16.53 -9.63
CA ASP A 154 -1.41 -16.26 -11.02
C ASP A 154 -2.85 -16.69 -11.36
N TRP A 155 -3.58 -17.24 -10.38
CA TRP A 155 -4.94 -17.75 -10.50
C TRP A 155 -5.12 -18.81 -11.61
N ARG A 156 -4.05 -19.49 -12.06
CA ARG A 156 -4.15 -20.61 -13.03
C ARG A 156 -4.55 -21.93 -12.38
N GLY A 157 -4.49 -21.99 -11.04
CA GLY A 157 -4.91 -23.13 -10.24
C GLY A 157 -5.08 -22.74 -8.78
N PRO A 158 -5.55 -23.66 -7.92
CA PRO A 158 -5.82 -23.40 -6.51
C PRO A 158 -4.51 -23.42 -5.68
N VAL A 159 -3.59 -22.52 -6.00
CA VAL A 159 -2.26 -22.44 -5.41
C VAL A 159 -1.79 -21.00 -5.26
N ILE A 160 -1.10 -20.70 -4.17
CA ILE A 160 -0.21 -19.55 -4.06
C ILE A 160 1.13 -19.96 -4.67
N ASN A 161 1.46 -19.37 -5.82
CA ASN A 161 2.69 -19.67 -6.55
C ASN A 161 3.92 -19.30 -5.74
N GLN A 162 3.91 -18.15 -5.04
CA GLN A 162 5.05 -17.68 -4.24
C GLN A 162 4.59 -17.08 -2.91
N VAL A 163 5.33 -17.35 -1.84
CA VAL A 163 5.19 -16.73 -0.51
C VAL A 163 6.49 -16.00 -0.21
N TRP A 164 6.43 -14.66 -0.18
CA TRP A 164 7.57 -13.82 0.11
C TRP A 164 7.56 -13.45 1.59
N VAL A 165 8.64 -13.80 2.28
CA VAL A 165 8.76 -13.69 3.73
C VAL A 165 9.92 -12.75 4.03
N LYS A 166 9.61 -11.58 4.58
CA LYS A 166 10.57 -10.56 4.97
C LYS A 166 10.61 -10.52 6.48
N GLN A 167 11.68 -11.07 7.03
CA GLN A 167 11.83 -11.31 8.46
C GLN A 167 12.90 -10.38 9.02
N ARG A 168 12.62 -9.74 10.16
CA ARG A 168 13.66 -8.99 10.87
C ARG A 168 14.66 -9.93 11.53
N GLU A 169 15.91 -9.51 11.67
CA GLU A 169 16.94 -10.35 12.32
C GLU A 169 16.70 -10.57 13.82
N ASP A 170 15.89 -9.73 14.46
CA ASP A 170 15.49 -9.88 15.86
C ASP A 170 14.23 -10.75 16.07
N GLU A 171 13.65 -11.29 15.00
CA GLU A 171 12.50 -12.20 15.05
C GLU A 171 12.94 -13.67 14.92
N ALA A 172 12.25 -14.58 15.61
CA ALA A 172 12.46 -16.02 15.44
C ALA A 172 11.95 -16.49 14.07
N ALA A 173 12.68 -17.40 13.41
CA ALA A 173 12.23 -18.00 12.17
C ALA A 173 10.97 -18.84 12.41
N VAL A 174 9.98 -18.68 11.55
CA VAL A 174 8.76 -19.49 11.51
C VAL A 174 8.81 -20.36 10.27
N GLU A 175 8.44 -21.62 10.42
CA GLU A 175 8.38 -22.56 9.30
C GLU A 175 7.21 -22.21 8.38
N ILE A 176 7.47 -22.18 7.07
CA ILE A 176 6.47 -21.86 6.06
C ILE A 176 6.10 -23.15 5.32
N PRO A 177 4.82 -23.53 5.23
CA PRO A 177 4.40 -24.63 4.40
C PRO A 177 4.61 -24.26 2.93
N GLY A 178 5.65 -24.81 2.30
CA GLY A 178 6.03 -24.53 0.92
C GLY A 178 7.44 -25.00 0.61
N THR A 179 7.81 -25.07 -0.67
CA THR A 179 9.18 -25.43 -1.07
C THR A 179 10.02 -24.16 -1.08
N PRO A 180 11.13 -24.04 -0.34
CA PRO A 180 11.99 -22.87 -0.41
C PRO A 180 12.53 -22.72 -1.84
N ALA A 181 12.44 -21.51 -2.39
CA ALA A 181 12.98 -21.22 -3.72
C ALA A 181 14.48 -21.51 -3.77
N ASP A 182 14.93 -22.12 -4.86
CA ASP A 182 16.32 -22.49 -5.13
C ASP A 182 17.18 -21.30 -5.61
N GLY A 183 16.56 -20.13 -5.80
CA GLY A 183 17.21 -18.90 -6.22
C GLY A 183 16.24 -17.71 -6.17
N PRO A 184 16.71 -16.50 -6.51
CA PRO A 184 15.89 -15.30 -6.53
C PRO A 184 14.66 -15.43 -7.45
N ARG A 185 13.55 -14.80 -7.05
CA ARG A 185 12.28 -14.78 -7.79
C ARG A 185 11.81 -13.35 -8.07
N HIS A 186 11.03 -13.22 -9.14
CA HIS A 186 10.27 -12.02 -9.45
C HIS A 186 8.78 -12.29 -9.14
N PRO A 187 7.99 -11.30 -8.66
CA PRO A 187 6.56 -11.50 -8.39
C PRO A 187 5.80 -12.07 -9.58
N VAL A 188 5.99 -11.47 -10.77
CA VAL A 188 5.45 -11.94 -12.05
C VAL A 188 6.32 -13.09 -12.60
N PRO A 189 5.79 -14.31 -12.79
CA PRO A 189 6.51 -15.43 -13.36
C PRO A 189 7.10 -15.11 -14.74
N GLY A 190 8.34 -15.54 -14.99
CA GLY A 190 9.03 -15.36 -16.27
C GLY A 190 9.78 -14.03 -16.42
N MET A 191 9.57 -13.05 -15.54
CA MET A 191 10.38 -11.83 -15.49
C MET A 191 11.70 -12.05 -14.74
N SER A 192 12.72 -11.24 -15.07
CA SER A 192 14.03 -11.32 -14.44
C SER A 192 13.96 -10.90 -12.97
N PRO A 193 14.54 -11.66 -12.02
CA PRO A 193 14.60 -11.27 -10.61
C PRO A 193 15.65 -10.18 -10.32
N GLU A 194 16.47 -9.76 -11.31
CA GLU A 194 17.52 -8.75 -11.11
C GLU A 194 16.99 -7.36 -10.68
N SER A 195 15.74 -7.06 -11.01
CA SER A 195 15.05 -5.83 -10.57
C SER A 195 14.57 -5.92 -9.12
N CYS A 196 14.50 -7.13 -8.55
CA CYS A 196 13.96 -7.38 -7.22
C CYS A 196 15.01 -7.19 -6.12
N THR A 197 14.54 -6.85 -4.92
CA THR A 197 15.39 -6.78 -3.73
C THR A 197 16.02 -8.14 -3.44
N GLU A 198 17.19 -8.12 -2.80
CA GLU A 198 17.98 -9.33 -2.55
C GLU A 198 17.20 -10.35 -1.69
N GLN A 199 17.40 -11.63 -1.97
CA GLN A 199 16.66 -12.77 -1.40
C GLN A 199 17.64 -13.78 -0.78
N MET A 200 17.20 -15.04 -0.64
CA MET A 200 18.03 -16.15 -0.18
C MET A 200 18.58 -15.97 1.24
N ASP A 201 17.76 -15.41 2.13
CA ASP A 201 18.09 -15.14 3.54
C ASP A 201 19.30 -14.21 3.75
N VAL A 202 19.71 -13.45 2.74
CA VAL A 202 20.80 -12.47 2.88
C VAL A 202 20.31 -11.26 3.68
N PRO A 203 20.88 -10.98 4.87
CA PRO A 203 20.52 -9.81 5.66
C PRO A 203 20.87 -8.51 4.94
N GLY A 204 20.06 -7.48 5.12
CA GLY A 204 20.33 -6.13 4.64
C GLY A 204 19.42 -5.10 5.29
N PRO A 205 19.69 -3.80 5.07
CA PRO A 205 18.92 -2.74 5.71
C PRO A 205 17.47 -2.75 5.23
N TRP A 206 16.55 -2.37 6.12
CA TRP A 206 15.10 -2.37 5.89
C TRP A 206 14.69 -1.76 4.54
N PHE A 207 15.29 -0.63 4.12
CA PHE A 207 14.92 0.07 2.88
C PHE A 207 15.36 -0.67 1.60
N GLU A 208 16.23 -1.67 1.71
CA GLU A 208 16.65 -2.55 0.60
C GLU A 208 15.98 -3.94 0.66
N ARG A 209 15.01 -4.13 1.57
CA ARG A 209 14.33 -5.41 1.79
C ARG A 209 12.81 -5.29 1.82
N LEU A 210 12.27 -4.24 2.45
CA LEU A 210 10.82 -4.01 2.50
C LEU A 210 10.18 -3.77 1.12
N PRO A 211 10.79 -3.04 0.18
CA PRO A 211 10.31 -3.02 -1.20
C PRO A 211 10.50 -4.38 -1.88
N HIS A 212 9.71 -4.66 -2.91
CA HIS A 212 9.94 -5.84 -3.76
C HIS A 212 11.00 -5.53 -4.82
N PHE A 213 11.12 -4.27 -5.21
CA PHE A 213 12.01 -3.81 -6.27
C PHE A 213 13.09 -2.89 -5.75
N ARG A 214 14.29 -3.00 -6.35
CA ARG A 214 15.43 -2.20 -5.94
C ARG A 214 15.26 -0.73 -6.36
N PRO A 215 15.73 0.22 -5.54
CA PRO A 215 15.68 1.64 -5.87
C PRO A 215 16.64 2.04 -7.00
N ASP A 216 17.65 1.24 -7.35
CA ASP A 216 18.58 1.52 -8.46
C ASP A 216 18.09 1.00 -9.81
N ARG A 217 16.92 0.35 -9.85
CA ARG A 217 16.32 -0.24 -11.05
C ARG A 217 14.95 0.35 -11.31
N ILE A 218 14.66 0.62 -12.58
CA ILE A 218 13.30 0.91 -13.03
C ILE A 218 12.59 -0.45 -13.14
N PRO A 219 11.42 -0.64 -12.51
CA PRO A 219 10.68 -1.91 -12.60
C PRO A 219 10.37 -2.22 -14.06
N SER A 220 10.62 -3.46 -14.47
CA SER A 220 10.63 -3.89 -15.88
C SER A 220 9.24 -4.21 -16.47
N ALA A 221 8.18 -3.56 -16.00
CA ALA A 221 6.82 -3.76 -16.52
C ALA A 221 6.06 -2.45 -16.72
N GLY A 222 6.74 -1.39 -17.19
CA GLY A 222 6.21 -0.02 -17.34
C GLY A 222 4.98 0.18 -18.24
N ASP A 223 4.28 -0.90 -18.60
CA ASP A 223 2.99 -0.90 -19.28
C ASP A 223 2.07 -1.92 -18.57
N GLU A 224 1.45 -1.48 -17.46
CA GLU A 224 0.57 -2.30 -16.64
C GLU A 224 -0.59 -1.49 -16.08
N LEU A 225 -1.70 -2.17 -15.79
CA LEU A 225 -2.81 -1.62 -15.03
C LEU A 225 -2.84 -2.27 -13.65
N GLN A 226 -3.36 -1.57 -12.64
CA GLN A 226 -3.45 -2.10 -11.29
C GLN A 226 -4.83 -1.90 -10.68
N SER A 227 -5.32 -2.92 -9.99
CA SER A 227 -6.48 -2.87 -9.09
C SER A 227 -6.06 -3.37 -7.70
N GLU A 228 -6.77 -2.94 -6.67
CA GLU A 228 -6.61 -3.50 -5.33
C GLU A 228 -7.84 -3.23 -4.48
N PHE A 229 -8.21 -4.22 -3.67
CA PHE A 229 -9.37 -4.15 -2.79
C PHE A 229 -9.00 -4.57 -1.38
N MET A 230 -9.30 -3.69 -0.41
CA MET A 230 -9.09 -3.93 1.01
C MET A 230 -10.38 -4.45 1.63
N ILE A 231 -10.33 -5.63 2.22
CA ILE A 231 -11.43 -6.26 2.96
C ILE A 231 -11.05 -6.42 4.43
N ASP A 232 -12.02 -6.71 5.29
CA ASP A 232 -11.73 -7.08 6.68
C ASP A 232 -10.85 -8.34 6.72
N ALA A 233 -9.80 -8.33 7.55
CA ALA A 233 -8.89 -9.47 7.68
C ALA A 233 -9.60 -10.74 8.16
N ALA A 234 -10.74 -10.63 8.86
CA ALA A 234 -11.55 -11.77 9.28
C ALA A 234 -12.21 -12.52 8.10
N ASP A 235 -12.41 -11.85 6.97
CA ASP A 235 -13.07 -12.39 5.78
C ASP A 235 -12.09 -12.92 4.71
N ALA A 236 -10.79 -12.88 5.01
CA ALA A 236 -9.73 -13.14 4.04
C ALA A 236 -9.86 -14.49 3.33
N VAL A 237 -10.13 -15.56 4.08
CA VAL A 237 -10.23 -16.92 3.52
C VAL A 237 -11.44 -17.05 2.60
N GLN A 238 -12.58 -16.50 3.01
CA GLN A 238 -13.84 -16.53 2.26
C GLN A 238 -13.72 -15.70 0.98
N ALA A 239 -13.05 -14.56 1.04
CA ALA A 239 -12.80 -13.73 -0.14
C ALA A 239 -11.83 -14.39 -1.12
N LEU A 240 -10.75 -15.01 -0.64
CA LEU A 240 -9.83 -15.78 -1.50
C LEU A 240 -10.53 -16.98 -2.15
N ALA A 241 -11.41 -17.66 -1.42
CA ALA A 241 -12.23 -18.73 -1.99
C ALA A 241 -13.21 -18.21 -3.06
N ALA A 242 -13.80 -17.03 -2.85
CA ALA A 242 -14.67 -16.40 -3.84
C ALA A 242 -13.90 -16.01 -5.13
N LEU A 243 -12.65 -15.55 -5.01
CA LEU A 243 -11.78 -15.27 -6.15
C LEU A 243 -11.35 -16.56 -6.86
N ASP A 244 -10.97 -17.61 -6.13
CA ASP A 244 -10.63 -18.92 -6.71
C ASP A 244 -11.78 -19.48 -7.54
N ALA A 245 -13.03 -19.33 -7.07
CA ALA A 245 -14.21 -19.78 -7.78
C ALA A 245 -14.43 -19.08 -9.14
N ILE A 246 -13.85 -17.90 -9.36
CA ILE A 246 -13.91 -17.17 -10.64
C ILE A 246 -12.56 -17.09 -11.36
N ARG A 247 -11.55 -17.86 -10.94
CA ARG A 247 -10.16 -17.76 -11.42
C ARG A 247 -10.01 -17.82 -12.95
N ASP A 248 -10.86 -18.60 -13.63
CA ASP A 248 -10.90 -18.74 -15.10
C ASP A 248 -11.23 -17.43 -15.83
N HIS A 249 -11.82 -16.46 -15.13
CA HIS A 249 -12.07 -15.10 -15.63
C HIS A 249 -10.93 -14.14 -15.27
N ILE A 250 -10.17 -14.41 -14.20
CA ILE A 250 -9.11 -13.53 -13.69
C ILE A 250 -7.80 -13.78 -14.46
N HIS A 251 -7.34 -15.03 -14.49
CA HIS A 251 -6.01 -15.37 -14.99
C HIS A 251 -5.72 -14.98 -16.46
N PRO A 252 -6.70 -14.88 -17.40
CA PRO A 252 -6.39 -14.56 -18.79
C PRO A 252 -5.80 -13.16 -19.02
N VAL A 253 -6.09 -12.20 -18.14
CA VAL A 253 -5.61 -10.80 -18.24
C VAL A 253 -4.68 -10.39 -17.09
N LEU A 254 -4.35 -11.34 -16.21
CA LEU A 254 -3.54 -11.13 -15.02
C LEU A 254 -2.05 -11.36 -15.31
N GLN A 255 -1.21 -10.44 -14.84
CA GLN A 255 0.21 -10.70 -14.67
C GLN A 255 0.48 -11.41 -13.33
N ILE A 256 0.03 -10.82 -12.23
CA ILE A 256 0.07 -11.44 -10.90
C ILE A 256 -0.97 -10.83 -9.95
N CYS A 257 -1.49 -11.64 -9.02
CA CYS A 257 -2.24 -11.18 -7.86
C CYS A 257 -1.35 -11.27 -6.61
N GLU A 258 -1.35 -10.23 -5.78
CA GLU A 258 -0.64 -10.18 -4.50
C GLU A 258 -1.65 -10.02 -3.35
N VAL A 259 -1.52 -10.85 -2.32
CA VAL A 259 -2.30 -10.78 -1.08
C VAL A 259 -1.40 -10.27 0.03
N ARG A 260 -1.86 -9.21 0.72
CA ARG A 260 -1.13 -8.53 1.80
C ARG A 260 -2.00 -8.31 3.02
N THR A 261 -1.37 -8.03 4.15
CA THR A 261 -2.04 -7.66 5.41
C THR A 261 -1.62 -6.25 5.82
N ILE A 262 -2.55 -5.50 6.41
CA ILE A 262 -2.34 -4.12 6.86
C ILE A 262 -3.10 -3.93 8.18
N ALA A 263 -2.45 -3.36 9.19
CA ALA A 263 -3.09 -3.03 10.46
C ALA A 263 -4.08 -1.86 10.31
N ALA A 264 -5.10 -1.82 11.16
CA ALA A 264 -6.06 -0.73 11.21
C ALA A 264 -5.39 0.64 11.43
N ASP A 265 -5.96 1.68 10.81
CA ASP A 265 -5.61 3.08 11.09
C ASP A 265 -6.84 3.91 11.47
N ARG A 266 -6.64 5.23 11.67
CA ARG A 266 -7.71 6.18 12.03
C ARG A 266 -7.91 7.28 10.97
N LEU A 267 -7.32 7.15 9.80
CA LEU A 267 -7.33 8.17 8.77
C LEU A 267 -8.63 8.04 7.95
N TRP A 268 -9.41 9.12 7.89
CA TRP A 268 -10.86 9.04 7.56
C TRP A 268 -11.17 8.40 6.21
N LEU A 269 -10.33 8.65 5.19
CA LEU A 269 -10.47 8.07 3.87
C LEU A 269 -9.52 6.89 3.61
N SER A 270 -8.81 6.40 4.62
CA SER A 270 -8.02 5.19 4.44
C SER A 270 -8.92 3.99 4.14
N PRO A 271 -8.59 3.17 3.14
CA PRO A 271 -9.26 1.89 2.97
C PRO A 271 -9.11 0.93 4.18
N CYS A 272 -8.11 1.18 5.03
CA CYS A 272 -7.84 0.42 6.28
C CYS A 272 -8.41 1.10 7.54
N TYR A 273 -9.28 2.12 7.37
CA TYR A 273 -9.88 2.85 8.49
C TYR A 273 -10.59 1.89 9.46
N GLN A 274 -10.11 1.89 10.70
CA GLN A 274 -10.62 1.17 11.88
C GLN A 274 -10.82 -0.34 11.71
N ARG A 275 -10.10 -0.97 10.77
CA ARG A 275 -10.11 -2.43 10.62
C ARG A 275 -8.78 -2.96 10.12
N ASP A 276 -8.31 -4.03 10.74
CA ASP A 276 -7.24 -4.83 10.18
C ASP A 276 -7.72 -5.36 8.83
N SER A 277 -6.89 -5.23 7.81
CA SER A 277 -7.29 -5.42 6.43
C SER A 277 -6.43 -6.45 5.74
N VAL A 278 -7.06 -7.20 4.83
CA VAL A 278 -6.35 -7.95 3.78
C VAL A 278 -6.55 -7.20 2.47
N ALA A 279 -5.44 -6.92 1.78
CA ALA A 279 -5.46 -6.31 0.47
C ALA A 279 -5.29 -7.38 -0.62
N LEU A 280 -6.18 -7.34 -1.60
CA LEU A 280 -6.23 -8.21 -2.77
C LEU A 280 -5.81 -7.37 -3.98
N HIS A 281 -4.52 -7.37 -4.29
CA HIS A 281 -3.92 -6.59 -5.37
C HIS A 281 -3.84 -7.41 -6.64
N PHE A 282 -4.02 -6.74 -7.78
CA PHE A 282 -3.89 -7.33 -9.09
C PHE A 282 -3.08 -6.39 -9.99
N THR A 283 -2.06 -6.95 -10.62
CA THR A 283 -1.34 -6.34 -11.74
C THR A 283 -1.82 -6.99 -13.02
N TRP A 284 -2.35 -6.20 -13.94
CA TRP A 284 -2.95 -6.63 -15.18
C TRP A 284 -2.07 -6.32 -16.38
N VAL A 285 -2.35 -6.95 -17.51
CA VAL A 285 -1.86 -6.48 -18.81
C VAL A 285 -2.39 -5.07 -19.11
N ALA A 286 -1.67 -4.29 -19.92
CA ALA A 286 -2.08 -2.96 -20.35
C ALA A 286 -3.20 -2.97 -21.42
N ASP A 287 -4.34 -3.58 -21.11
CA ASP A 287 -5.51 -3.67 -21.99
C ASP A 287 -6.78 -3.31 -21.23
N THR A 288 -7.11 -2.01 -21.18
CA THR A 288 -8.27 -1.51 -20.43
C THR A 288 -9.60 -2.16 -20.86
N PRO A 289 -9.92 -2.28 -22.17
CA PRO A 289 -11.12 -2.98 -22.62
C PRO A 289 -11.22 -4.43 -22.14
N ALA A 290 -10.11 -5.17 -22.10
CA ALA A 290 -10.10 -6.56 -21.62
C ALA A 290 -10.17 -6.64 -20.08
N VAL A 291 -9.55 -5.68 -19.37
CA VAL A 291 -9.41 -5.71 -17.91
C VAL A 291 -10.66 -5.24 -17.17
N LEU A 292 -11.32 -4.17 -17.62
CA LEU A 292 -12.46 -3.59 -16.88
C LEU A 292 -13.61 -4.58 -16.59
N PRO A 293 -14.03 -5.46 -17.53
CA PRO A 293 -15.05 -6.47 -17.24
C PRO A 293 -14.62 -7.46 -16.14
N VAL A 294 -13.33 -7.80 -16.08
CA VAL A 294 -12.77 -8.69 -15.05
C VAL A 294 -12.73 -7.99 -13.70
N VAL A 295 -12.35 -6.71 -13.66
CA VAL A 295 -12.40 -5.88 -12.45
C VAL A 295 -13.83 -5.83 -11.88
N ALA A 296 -14.83 -5.56 -12.73
CA ALA A 296 -16.23 -5.55 -12.30
C ALA A 296 -16.69 -6.92 -11.74
N ARG A 297 -16.27 -8.01 -12.39
CA ARG A 297 -16.55 -9.38 -11.92
C ARG A 297 -15.94 -9.67 -10.55
N ILE A 298 -14.73 -9.18 -10.29
CA ILE A 298 -14.06 -9.28 -8.99
C ILE A 298 -14.81 -8.45 -7.95
N GLU A 299 -15.22 -7.22 -8.28
CA GLU A 299 -16.02 -6.39 -7.39
C GLU A 299 -17.34 -7.06 -7.00
N ASP A 300 -18.02 -7.71 -7.94
CA ASP A 300 -19.24 -8.49 -7.68
C ASP A 300 -18.97 -9.68 -6.72
N ALA A 301 -17.88 -10.42 -6.96
CA ALA A 301 -17.50 -11.56 -6.12
C ALA A 301 -17.08 -11.12 -4.71
N LEU A 302 -16.48 -9.93 -4.58
CA LEU A 302 -16.04 -9.38 -3.31
C LEU A 302 -17.14 -8.57 -2.60
N ALA A 303 -18.25 -8.22 -3.26
CA ALA A 303 -19.30 -7.39 -2.70
C ALA A 303 -19.79 -7.80 -1.28
N PRO A 304 -19.92 -9.11 -0.95
CA PRO A 304 -20.30 -9.55 0.41
C PRO A 304 -19.34 -9.11 1.52
N PHE A 305 -18.08 -8.77 1.19
CA PHE A 305 -17.00 -8.44 2.14
C PHE A 305 -16.74 -6.93 2.24
N ALA A 306 -17.66 -6.10 1.73
CA ALA A 306 -17.58 -4.62 1.73
C ALA A 306 -16.16 -4.08 1.38
N PRO A 307 -15.62 -4.42 0.19
CA PRO A 307 -14.27 -4.06 -0.18
C PRO A 307 -14.11 -2.54 -0.32
N ARG A 308 -13.00 -1.99 0.15
CA ARG A 308 -12.63 -0.60 -0.13
C ARG A 308 -11.54 -0.63 -1.21
N PRO A 309 -11.80 -0.14 -2.43
CA PRO A 309 -10.78 -0.09 -3.46
C PRO A 309 -9.66 0.87 -3.08
N HIS A 310 -8.43 0.57 -3.50
CA HIS A 310 -7.31 1.49 -3.36
C HIS A 310 -7.53 2.72 -4.25
N TRP A 311 -7.44 3.93 -3.68
CA TRP A 311 -7.80 5.16 -4.39
C TRP A 311 -6.95 5.48 -5.61
N ALA A 312 -5.67 5.08 -5.59
CA ALA A 312 -4.74 5.26 -6.71
C ALA A 312 -4.87 4.20 -7.84
N LYS A 313 -5.82 3.27 -7.76
CA LYS A 313 -5.91 2.10 -8.65
C LYS A 313 -7.25 2.06 -9.38
N ILE A 314 -7.37 1.16 -10.34
CA ILE A 314 -8.57 0.97 -11.14
C ILE A 314 -9.62 0.20 -10.32
N PHE A 315 -10.82 0.77 -10.27
CA PHE A 315 -12.02 0.14 -9.75
C PHE A 315 -13.24 0.68 -10.50
N THR A 316 -14.31 -0.11 -10.54
CA THR A 316 -15.58 0.22 -11.20
C THR A 316 -16.76 0.36 -10.24
N THR A 317 -16.51 0.17 -8.94
CA THR A 317 -17.51 0.27 -7.87
C THR A 317 -18.30 1.58 -7.98
N PRO A 318 -19.64 1.53 -8.09
CA PRO A 318 -20.47 2.74 -8.17
C PRO A 318 -20.32 3.63 -6.92
N PRO A 319 -20.34 4.97 -7.05
CA PRO A 319 -20.22 5.88 -5.91
C PRO A 319 -21.22 5.62 -4.79
N ASP A 320 -22.48 5.34 -5.13
CA ASP A 320 -23.56 5.08 -4.16
C ASP A 320 -23.32 3.80 -3.33
N ALA A 321 -22.58 2.84 -3.88
CA ALA A 321 -22.17 1.63 -3.16
C ALA A 321 -20.88 1.84 -2.35
N LEU A 322 -20.02 2.78 -2.76
CA LEU A 322 -18.72 3.02 -2.15
C LEU A 322 -18.78 4.01 -0.98
N ARG A 323 -19.48 5.13 -1.13
CA ARG A 323 -19.54 6.20 -0.12
C ARG A 323 -20.00 5.72 1.26
N PRO A 324 -21.03 4.86 1.38
CA PRO A 324 -21.45 4.33 2.68
C PRO A 324 -20.38 3.48 3.39
N ARG A 325 -19.29 3.09 2.72
CA ARG A 325 -18.19 2.31 3.32
C ARG A 325 -17.18 3.18 4.08
N TYR A 326 -17.31 4.51 4.01
CA TYR A 326 -16.44 5.49 4.66
C TYR A 326 -17.23 6.34 5.67
N ASP A 327 -17.27 5.89 6.93
CA ASP A 327 -18.09 6.49 7.99
C ASP A 327 -17.79 7.99 8.22
N ARG A 328 -16.53 8.39 8.03
CA ARG A 328 -16.04 9.77 8.22
C ARG A 328 -16.06 10.60 6.93
N LEU A 329 -16.70 10.13 5.86
CA LEU A 329 -16.83 10.89 4.62
C LEU A 329 -17.55 12.24 4.82
N PRO A 330 -18.66 12.34 5.58
CA PRO A 330 -19.29 13.64 5.84
C PRO A 330 -18.37 14.63 6.55
N ASP A 331 -17.57 14.16 7.50
CA ASP A 331 -16.61 15.02 8.22
C ASP A 331 -15.47 15.47 7.30
N PHE A 332 -15.00 14.58 6.42
CA PHE A 332 -14.03 14.95 5.38
C PHE A 332 -14.59 16.00 4.42
N GLN A 333 -15.86 15.87 4.01
CA GLN A 333 -16.52 16.86 3.15
C GLN A 333 -16.63 18.23 3.83
N SER A 334 -16.94 18.25 5.15
CA SER A 334 -16.93 19.49 5.93
C SER A 334 -15.53 20.11 5.97
N LEU A 335 -14.51 19.32 6.29
CA LEU A 335 -13.11 19.78 6.31
C LEU A 335 -12.67 20.33 4.95
N ALA A 336 -13.03 19.66 3.86
CA ALA A 336 -12.72 20.12 2.51
C ALA A 336 -13.45 21.43 2.17
N HIS A 337 -14.69 21.61 2.63
CA HIS A 337 -15.40 22.86 2.47
C HIS A 337 -14.75 24.01 3.26
N ASP A 338 -14.27 23.74 4.48
CA ASP A 338 -13.63 24.75 5.32
C ASP A 338 -12.28 25.22 4.76
N LEU A 339 -11.49 24.32 4.18
CA LEU A 339 -10.17 24.63 3.61
C LEU A 339 -10.19 25.06 2.14
N ASP A 340 -11.24 24.68 1.40
CA ASP A 340 -11.43 25.02 0.00
C ASP A 340 -12.93 25.19 -0.34
N PRO A 341 -13.55 26.31 0.08
CA PRO A 341 -14.99 26.55 -0.10
C PRO A 341 -15.44 26.55 -1.57
N THR A 342 -14.51 26.83 -2.48
CA THR A 342 -14.76 26.91 -3.93
C THR A 342 -14.46 25.62 -4.68
N GLY A 343 -13.88 24.61 -4.02
CA GLY A 343 -13.50 23.35 -4.64
C GLY A 343 -12.39 23.47 -5.69
N LYS A 344 -11.45 24.41 -5.51
CA LYS A 344 -10.29 24.62 -6.39
C LYS A 344 -9.47 23.36 -6.63
N PHE A 345 -9.35 22.48 -5.64
CA PHE A 345 -8.57 21.24 -5.73
C PHE A 345 -9.42 20.01 -6.09
N ARG A 346 -10.71 20.19 -6.36
CA ARG A 346 -11.57 19.10 -6.83
C ARG A 346 -11.30 18.79 -8.30
N ASN A 347 -11.61 17.57 -8.69
CA ASN A 347 -11.51 17.08 -10.05
C ASN A 347 -12.65 16.08 -10.33
N PRO A 348 -12.86 15.64 -11.58
CA PRO A 348 -13.96 14.73 -11.89
C PRO A 348 -13.99 13.43 -11.06
N PHE A 349 -12.83 12.94 -10.62
CA PHE A 349 -12.74 11.74 -9.78
C PHE A 349 -13.22 12.02 -8.35
N THR A 350 -12.67 13.05 -7.70
CA THR A 350 -13.04 13.43 -6.32
C THR A 350 -14.47 13.96 -6.25
N ASP A 351 -14.96 14.66 -7.27
CA ASP A 351 -16.37 15.02 -7.37
C ASP A 351 -17.24 13.76 -7.40
N LYS A 352 -16.94 12.84 -8.32
CA LYS A 352 -17.70 11.58 -8.45
C LYS A 352 -17.73 10.77 -7.15
N TYR A 353 -16.59 10.58 -6.48
CA TYR A 353 -16.53 9.65 -5.35
C TYR A 353 -16.67 10.30 -3.98
N LEU A 354 -16.29 11.57 -3.82
CA LEU A 354 -16.22 12.24 -2.52
C LEU A 354 -17.24 13.38 -2.35
N PHE A 355 -17.72 14.06 -3.41
CA PHE A 355 -18.50 15.30 -3.25
C PHE A 355 -19.85 15.38 -3.96
N ALA A 356 -20.20 14.45 -4.87
CA ALA A 356 -21.45 14.51 -5.63
C ALA A 356 -22.73 14.30 -4.81
#